data_AF-A0A833G4A5-F1
#
_entry.id   AF-A0A833G4A5-F1
#
_cell.length_a   1.000
_cell.length_b   1.000
_cell.length_c   1.000
_cell.angle_alpha   90.00
_cell.angle_beta   90.00
_cell.angle_gamma   90.00
#
_symmetry.space_group_name_H-M   'P 1'
#
loop_
_entity.id
_entity.type
_entity.pdbx_description
1 polymer ?
#
loop_
_entity_poly.entity_id
_entity_poly.type
_entity_poly.pdbx_seq_one_letter_code
_entity_poly.pdbx_strand_id
1 'polypeptide(L)'
;MLKRVIATVLLLVGFAGLPGAALAQAGSVSDTFSGEELIDTGHEFFGSVAQGLASLVERAVSEFGLPNAYILGEEAGGAIFAGARYGEGTMYTRNQGEHPVFWQGPSIGLDVGGDGSKVMMLVYNLASTAAIYGRYPGVDGSAYVVGGLGMTVMKYHDVVLVPIRSGVGLRAGLNVGYLKFTQEPTWNPF
;
A
#
# COMPACT_ATOMS: atom_id res chain seq x y z
N MET A 1 74.46 4.54 17.32
CA MET A 1 73.57 5.49 16.62
C MET A 1 73.71 5.16 15.15
N LEU A 2 72.74 4.73 14.35
CA LEU A 2 71.30 4.92 14.35
C LEU A 2 70.74 3.80 13.44
N LYS A 3 69.98 2.87 14.02
CA LYS A 3 69.16 1.90 13.30
C LYS A 3 68.14 2.70 12.48
N ARG A 4 68.13 2.62 11.14
CA ARG A 4 67.02 3.03 10.25
C ARG A 4 67.45 2.98 8.77
N VAL A 5 67.38 1.81 8.16
CA VAL A 5 66.98 1.69 6.75
C VAL A 5 66.17 0.40 6.66
N ILE A 6 64.88 0.55 6.92
CA ILE A 6 63.89 -0.54 6.96
C ILE A 6 63.51 -0.87 5.52
N ALA A 7 63.75 -2.13 5.15
CA ALA A 7 63.02 -2.95 4.19
C ALA A 7 62.00 -2.23 3.28
N THR A 8 62.39 -1.96 2.04
CA THR A 8 61.49 -1.63 0.93
C THR A 8 61.41 -2.84 0.01
N VAL A 9 60.61 -3.87 0.35
CA VAL A 9 60.16 -4.93 -0.57
C VAL A 9 58.89 -5.57 0.02
N LEU A 10 57.87 -5.76 -0.83
CA LEU A 10 56.57 -6.43 -0.63
C LEU A 10 55.42 -5.61 -0.02
N LEU A 11 54.79 -4.78 -0.85
CA LEU A 11 53.36 -4.46 -0.72
C LEU A 11 52.67 -4.77 -2.07
N LEU A 12 52.41 -6.05 -2.29
CA LEU A 12 51.62 -6.54 -3.42
C LEU A 12 50.63 -7.58 -2.89
N VAL A 13 49.38 -7.44 -3.34
CA VAL A 13 48.23 -8.34 -3.22
C VAL A 13 47.39 -8.17 -1.96
N GLY A 14 46.25 -7.48 -2.15
CA GLY A 14 45.17 -7.42 -1.17
C GLY A 14 44.02 -6.47 -1.52
N PHE A 15 43.72 -6.23 -2.80
CA PHE A 15 42.51 -5.51 -3.22
C PHE A 15 41.56 -6.51 -3.91
N ALA A 16 41.12 -7.52 -3.15
CA ALA A 16 40.14 -8.49 -3.61
C ALA A 16 38.74 -7.92 -3.36
N GLY A 17 38.09 -7.51 -4.46
CA GLY A 17 36.64 -7.43 -4.64
C GLY A 17 35.81 -6.92 -3.48
N LEU A 18 35.52 -5.62 -3.47
CA LEU A 18 34.24 -5.17 -2.90
C LEU A 18 33.14 -5.87 -3.74
N PRO A 19 32.25 -6.67 -3.14
CA PRO A 19 31.06 -7.12 -3.85
C PRO A 19 30.28 -5.84 -4.17
N GLY A 20 30.18 -5.52 -5.47
CA GLY A 20 29.28 -4.47 -5.93
C GLY A 20 27.92 -4.78 -5.33
N ALA A 21 27.38 -3.84 -4.56
CA ALA A 21 26.00 -3.91 -4.11
C ALA A 21 25.16 -4.19 -5.35
N ALA A 22 24.60 -5.40 -5.43
CA ALA A 22 23.62 -5.71 -6.44
C ALA A 22 22.51 -4.69 -6.23
N LEU A 23 22.42 -3.71 -7.14
CA LEU A 23 21.25 -2.88 -7.28
C LEU A 23 20.12 -3.87 -7.46
N ALA A 24 19.30 -4.06 -6.42
CA ALA A 24 18.08 -4.81 -6.52
C ALA A 24 17.33 -4.19 -7.69
N GLN A 25 17.29 -4.91 -8.81
CA GLN A 25 16.62 -4.47 -10.00
C GLN A 25 15.16 -4.38 -9.58
N ALA A 26 14.70 -3.15 -9.30
CA ALA A 26 13.32 -2.88 -8.99
C ALA A 26 12.54 -3.24 -10.25
N GLY A 27 12.07 -4.48 -10.30
CA GLY A 27 11.37 -5.02 -11.45
C GLY A 27 10.08 -4.24 -11.66
N SER A 28 9.71 -4.10 -12.92
CA SER A 28 8.47 -3.43 -13.31
C SER A 28 7.28 -4.25 -12.85
N VAL A 29 6.29 -3.61 -12.24
CA VAL A 29 5.01 -4.26 -11.89
C VAL A 29 4.09 -4.11 -13.11
N SER A 30 4.15 -5.05 -14.06
CA SER A 30 3.40 -4.96 -15.34
C SER A 30 2.15 -5.82 -15.39
N ASP A 31 2.15 -6.93 -14.64
CA ASP A 31 1.13 -7.97 -14.78
C ASP A 31 -0.10 -7.64 -13.94
N THR A 32 -1.28 -7.85 -14.52
CA THR A 32 -2.56 -7.39 -13.94
C THR A 32 -3.39 -8.51 -13.33
N PHE A 33 -4.25 -8.16 -12.37
CA PHE A 33 -5.24 -9.04 -11.73
C PHE A 33 -6.60 -8.92 -12.45
N SER A 34 -7.30 -10.04 -12.67
CA SER A 34 -8.64 -10.00 -13.28
C SER A 34 -9.69 -9.56 -12.26
N GLY A 35 -10.85 -9.12 -12.73
CA GLY A 35 -11.95 -8.75 -11.84
C GLY A 35 -12.40 -9.93 -10.97
N GLU A 36 -12.50 -11.12 -11.56
CA GLU A 36 -12.91 -12.35 -10.88
C GLU A 36 -11.92 -12.73 -9.76
N GLU A 37 -10.62 -12.67 -10.02
CA GLU A 37 -9.58 -12.96 -9.03
C GLU A 37 -9.64 -12.00 -7.83
N LEU A 38 -9.92 -10.72 -8.08
CA LEU A 38 -10.09 -9.72 -7.03
C LEU A 38 -11.37 -9.92 -6.23
N ILE A 39 -12.44 -10.38 -6.88
CA ILE A 39 -13.71 -10.71 -6.21
C ILE A 39 -13.51 -11.91 -5.29
N ASP A 40 -12.88 -12.98 -5.78
CA ASP A 40 -12.62 -14.18 -4.99
C ASP A 40 -11.70 -13.88 -3.80
N THR A 41 -10.61 -13.15 -4.06
CA THR A 41 -9.68 -12.69 -3.01
C THR A 41 -10.38 -11.83 -1.97
N GLY A 42 -11.20 -10.87 -2.41
CA GLY A 42 -11.92 -10.00 -1.48
C GLY A 42 -13.06 -10.72 -0.74
N HIS A 43 -13.69 -11.75 -1.33
CA HIS A 43 -14.66 -12.61 -0.63
C HIS A 43 -13.99 -13.36 0.52
N GLU A 44 -12.82 -13.95 0.29
CA GLU A 44 -12.04 -14.59 1.35
C GLU A 44 -11.65 -13.58 2.44
N PHE A 45 -11.20 -12.39 2.02
CA PHE A 45 -10.73 -11.37 2.93
C PHE A 45 -11.84 -10.71 3.79
N PHE A 46 -12.96 -10.32 3.17
CA PHE A 46 -14.09 -9.67 3.86
C PHE A 46 -15.05 -10.67 4.50
N GLY A 47 -14.98 -11.95 4.15
CA GLY A 47 -15.86 -12.99 4.67
C GLY A 47 -17.33 -12.69 4.42
N SER A 48 -18.15 -12.77 5.48
CA SER A 48 -19.60 -12.56 5.40
C SER A 48 -20.03 -11.14 5.00
N VAL A 49 -19.11 -10.17 5.01
CA VAL A 49 -19.39 -8.76 4.68
C VAL A 49 -19.16 -8.44 3.20
N ALA A 50 -18.81 -9.43 2.39
CA ALA A 50 -18.44 -9.21 0.99
C ALA A 50 -19.64 -9.00 0.04
N GLN A 51 -20.86 -8.86 0.57
CA GLN A 51 -22.06 -8.63 -0.23
C GLN A 51 -21.90 -7.32 -1.03
N GLY A 52 -21.96 -7.42 -2.36
CA GLY A 52 -21.77 -6.26 -3.25
C GLY A 52 -20.33 -5.98 -3.65
N LEU A 53 -19.34 -6.77 -3.22
CA LEU A 53 -17.94 -6.62 -3.63
C LEU A 53 -17.79 -6.66 -5.14
N ALA A 54 -18.46 -7.63 -5.80
CA ALA A 54 -18.45 -7.76 -7.26
C ALA A 54 -18.80 -6.44 -7.95
N SER A 55 -19.86 -5.77 -7.53
CA SER A 55 -20.27 -4.49 -8.11
C SER A 55 -19.23 -3.38 -7.91
N LEU A 56 -18.50 -3.37 -6.79
CA LEU A 56 -17.42 -2.40 -6.57
C LEU A 56 -16.20 -2.70 -7.45
N VAL A 57 -15.80 -3.97 -7.55
CA VAL A 57 -14.68 -4.39 -8.38
C VAL A 57 -14.99 -4.15 -9.86
N GLU A 58 -16.17 -4.53 -10.35
CA GLU A 58 -16.62 -4.27 -11.71
C GLU A 58 -16.66 -2.77 -12.03
N ARG A 59 -17.14 -1.95 -11.08
CA ARG A 59 -17.14 -0.48 -11.21
C ARG A 59 -15.73 0.08 -11.31
N ALA A 60 -14.80 -0.39 -10.47
CA ALA A 60 -13.42 0.06 -10.50
C ALA A 60 -12.70 -0.41 -11.78
N VAL A 61 -12.92 -1.67 -12.19
CA VAL A 61 -12.32 -2.23 -13.40
C VAL A 61 -12.84 -1.55 -14.67
N SER A 62 -14.14 -1.26 -14.74
CA SER A 62 -14.71 -0.52 -15.87
C SER A 62 -14.17 0.92 -15.98
N GLU A 63 -13.79 1.54 -14.86
CA GLU A 63 -13.28 2.92 -14.85
C GLU A 63 -11.77 3.01 -15.07
N PHE A 64 -11.00 2.08 -14.50
CA PHE A 64 -9.53 2.18 -14.45
C PHE A 64 -8.80 1.04 -15.17
N GLY A 65 -9.51 0.06 -15.72
CA GLY A 65 -8.91 -1.13 -16.32
C GLY A 65 -8.59 -2.20 -15.28
N LEU A 66 -7.56 -3.02 -15.51
CA LEU A 66 -7.15 -4.06 -14.56
C LEU A 66 -6.02 -3.55 -13.66
N PRO A 67 -6.10 -3.75 -12.33
CA PRO A 67 -5.04 -3.33 -11.43
C PRO A 67 -3.82 -4.24 -11.57
N ASN A 68 -2.63 -3.69 -11.35
CA ASN A 68 -1.36 -4.42 -11.38
C ASN A 68 -0.81 -4.73 -9.96
N ALA A 69 -1.51 -4.27 -8.92
CA ALA A 69 -1.31 -4.72 -7.53
C ALA A 69 -2.62 -4.59 -6.74
N TYR A 70 -2.69 -5.27 -5.59
CA TYR A 70 -3.73 -5.02 -4.59
C TYR A 70 -3.14 -5.05 -3.19
N ILE A 71 -3.80 -4.40 -2.23
CA ILE A 71 -3.41 -4.39 -0.82
C ILE A 71 -4.54 -4.99 -0.01
N LEU A 72 -4.20 -5.90 0.91
CA LEU A 72 -5.12 -6.38 1.95
C LEU A 72 -4.58 -5.94 3.31
N GLY A 73 -5.43 -5.34 4.13
CA GLY A 73 -5.01 -4.95 5.47
C GLY A 73 -6.12 -4.39 6.34
N GLU A 74 -5.73 -3.90 7.50
CA GLU A 74 -6.65 -3.47 8.53
C GLU A 74 -6.32 -2.03 8.94
N GLU A 75 -7.38 -1.26 9.14
CA GLU A 75 -7.30 0.11 9.64
C GLU A 75 -7.82 0.12 11.07
N ALA A 76 -6.93 0.46 12.00
CA ALA A 76 -7.30 0.86 13.34
C ALA A 76 -7.55 2.37 13.31
N GLY A 77 -8.83 2.73 13.29
CA GLY A 77 -9.24 4.10 13.50
C GLY A 77 -9.57 4.31 14.97
N GLY A 78 -9.28 5.50 15.48
CA GLY A 78 -9.73 5.91 16.79
C GLY A 78 -9.35 7.35 17.00
N ALA A 79 -10.35 8.19 17.31
CA ALA A 79 -10.10 9.54 17.82
C ALA A 79 -9.27 9.56 19.13
N ILE A 80 -8.86 8.39 19.63
CA ILE A 80 -7.89 8.18 20.70
C ILE A 80 -6.59 8.96 20.44
N PHE A 81 -6.19 9.17 19.17
CA PHE A 81 -5.00 9.95 18.80
C PHE A 81 -5.29 11.06 17.78
N ALA A 82 -6.04 12.10 18.20
CA ALA A 82 -6.07 13.41 17.54
C ALA A 82 -6.62 13.46 16.10
N GLY A 83 -7.58 12.61 15.74
CA GLY A 83 -8.26 12.68 14.44
C GLY A 83 -7.44 12.11 13.28
N ALA A 84 -6.66 11.06 13.54
CA ALA A 84 -5.91 10.30 12.54
C ALA A 84 -6.36 8.84 12.49
N ARG A 85 -6.20 8.21 11.32
CA ARG A 85 -6.31 6.76 11.10
C ARG A 85 -4.94 6.18 10.80
N TYR A 86 -4.73 4.94 11.23
CA TYR A 86 -3.52 4.17 10.95
C TYR A 86 -3.93 2.81 10.41
N GLY A 87 -3.25 2.35 9.37
CA GLY A 87 -3.46 1.04 8.82
C GLY A 87 -2.16 0.37 8.44
N GLU A 88 -2.24 -0.95 8.39
CA GLU A 88 -1.15 -1.84 8.00
C GLU A 88 -1.72 -2.97 7.14
N GLY A 89 -0.90 -3.46 6.22
CA GLY A 89 -1.29 -4.53 5.33
C GLY A 89 -0.16 -5.02 4.46
N THR A 90 -0.51 -5.86 3.50
CA THR A 90 0.41 -6.45 2.53
C THR A 90 -0.05 -6.07 1.13
N MET A 91 0.87 -5.51 0.34
CA MET A 91 0.71 -5.30 -1.09
C MET A 91 1.15 -6.54 -1.85
N TYR A 92 0.27 -7.07 -2.68
CA TYR A 92 0.47 -8.23 -3.53
C TYR A 92 0.70 -7.76 -4.96
N THR A 93 1.76 -8.27 -5.58
CA THR A 93 2.07 -8.08 -7.00
C THR A 93 2.26 -9.44 -7.64
N ARG A 94 1.97 -9.56 -8.94
CA ARG A 94 2.14 -10.84 -9.65
C ARG A 94 3.60 -11.27 -9.81
N ASN A 95 4.50 -10.31 -10.02
CA ASN A 95 5.87 -10.59 -10.44
C ASN A 95 6.95 -9.99 -9.52
N GLN A 96 6.58 -9.19 -8.51
CA GLN A 96 7.51 -8.60 -7.55
C GLN A 96 7.34 -9.12 -6.11
N GLY A 97 6.38 -10.02 -5.89
CA GLY A 97 6.10 -10.64 -4.59
C GLY A 97 5.21 -9.79 -3.70
N GLU A 98 5.34 -10.04 -2.39
CA GLU A 98 4.56 -9.41 -1.33
C GLU A 98 5.38 -8.37 -0.59
N HIS A 99 4.76 -7.24 -0.25
CA HIS A 99 5.42 -6.13 0.44
C HIS A 99 4.58 -5.63 1.61
N PRO A 100 5.13 -5.59 2.84
CA PRO A 100 4.44 -4.91 3.94
C PRO A 100 4.31 -3.42 3.59
N VAL A 101 3.15 -2.85 3.90
CA VAL A 101 2.85 -1.45 3.64
C VAL A 101 2.02 -0.87 4.78
N PHE A 102 2.34 0.36 5.16
CA PHE A 102 1.67 1.08 6.23
C PHE A 102 1.07 2.35 5.67
N TRP A 103 -0.05 2.80 6.24
CA TRP A 103 -0.62 4.09 5.85
C TRP A 103 -1.24 4.85 7.01
N GLN A 104 -1.31 6.16 6.83
CA GLN A 104 -1.87 7.10 7.79
C GLN A 104 -2.70 8.15 7.07
N GLY A 105 -3.71 8.70 7.72
CA GLY A 105 -4.51 9.80 7.15
C GLY A 105 -5.38 10.49 8.18
N PRO A 106 -6.02 11.61 7.82
CA PRO A 106 -7.02 12.23 8.67
C PRO A 106 -8.21 11.27 8.85
N SER A 107 -8.76 11.23 10.05
CA SER A 107 -10.00 10.51 10.37
C SER A 107 -11.03 11.50 10.91
N ILE A 108 -12.21 11.51 10.31
CA ILE A 108 -13.38 12.23 10.80
C ILE A 108 -14.33 11.19 11.37
N GLY A 109 -14.06 10.75 12.59
CA GLY A 109 -14.90 9.77 13.23
C GLY A 109 -14.25 9.08 14.42
N LEU A 110 -15.12 8.65 15.32
CA LEU A 110 -14.80 7.60 16.27
C LEU A 110 -14.99 6.28 15.52
N ASP A 111 -13.93 5.77 14.90
CA ASP A 111 -13.88 4.39 14.40
C ASP A 111 -13.82 3.42 15.60
N VAL A 112 -14.88 3.38 16.43
CA VAL A 112 -14.89 2.55 17.63
C VAL A 112 -15.24 1.12 17.24
N GLY A 113 -14.23 0.27 17.13
CA GLY A 113 -14.36 -1.16 17.00
C GLY A 113 -13.03 -1.80 17.39
N GLY A 114 -13.03 -2.68 18.39
CA GLY A 114 -11.81 -3.32 18.90
C GLY A 114 -11.07 -4.19 17.88
N ASP A 115 -11.75 -4.58 16.80
CA ASP A 115 -11.23 -5.51 15.78
C ASP A 115 -10.73 -4.82 14.50
N GLY A 116 -10.63 -3.48 14.48
CA GLY A 116 -10.23 -2.73 13.29
C GLY A 116 -11.25 -2.83 12.13
N SER A 117 -10.99 -2.13 11.02
CA SER A 117 -11.80 -2.23 9.80
C SER A 117 -10.96 -2.78 8.65
N LYS A 118 -11.44 -3.85 8.02
CA LYS A 118 -10.78 -4.45 6.86
C LYS A 118 -10.85 -3.51 5.66
N VAL A 119 -9.75 -3.42 4.92
CA VAL A 119 -9.65 -2.65 3.68
C VAL A 119 -8.90 -3.47 2.61
N MET A 120 -9.50 -3.52 1.42
CA MET A 120 -8.86 -4.02 0.22
C MET A 120 -8.62 -2.83 -0.71
N MET A 121 -7.41 -2.60 -1.17
CA MET A 121 -7.11 -1.49 -2.08
C MET A 121 -6.66 -2.01 -3.42
N LEU A 122 -7.36 -1.63 -4.49
CA LEU A 122 -6.92 -1.92 -5.85
C LEU A 122 -5.92 -0.86 -6.29
N VAL A 123 -4.77 -1.28 -6.82
CA VAL A 123 -3.67 -0.40 -7.22
C VAL A 123 -3.45 -0.52 -8.72
N TYR A 124 -3.52 0.62 -9.41
CA TYR A 124 -3.37 0.72 -10.86
C TYR A 124 -2.15 1.54 -11.22
N ASN A 125 -1.54 1.25 -12.37
CA ASN A 125 -0.39 1.97 -12.92
C ASN A 125 0.82 2.01 -11.98
N LEU A 126 0.98 1.00 -11.11
CA LEU A 126 2.14 0.90 -10.23
C LEU A 126 3.39 0.57 -11.07
N ALA A 127 4.31 1.52 -11.26
CA ALA A 127 5.50 1.28 -12.09
C ALA A 127 6.53 0.35 -11.41
N SER A 128 6.66 0.47 -10.09
CA SER A 128 7.54 -0.32 -9.24
C SER A 128 6.94 -0.42 -7.85
N THR A 129 7.40 -1.36 -7.03
CA THR A 129 6.89 -1.56 -5.67
C THR A 129 7.09 -0.32 -4.80
N ALA A 130 8.17 0.45 -5.02
CA ALA A 130 8.43 1.70 -4.31
C ALA A 130 7.49 2.86 -4.71
N ALA A 131 6.85 2.77 -5.89
CA ALA A 131 5.94 3.83 -6.36
C ALA A 131 4.64 3.92 -5.54
N ILE A 132 4.37 2.93 -4.67
CA ILE A 132 3.22 2.99 -3.75
C ILE A 132 3.43 4.04 -2.67
N TYR A 133 4.67 4.35 -2.29
CA TYR A 133 4.95 5.26 -1.19
C TYR A 133 4.76 6.71 -1.60
N GLY A 134 4.01 7.47 -0.81
CA GLY A 134 3.61 8.83 -1.16
C GLY A 134 2.34 9.27 -0.46
N ARG A 135 1.76 10.39 -0.90
CA ARG A 135 0.49 10.90 -0.38
C ARG A 135 -0.55 10.92 -1.49
N TYR A 136 -1.63 10.19 -1.27
CA TYR A 136 -2.73 10.03 -2.19
C TYR A 136 -3.88 10.90 -1.72
N PRO A 137 -4.05 12.14 -2.24
CA PRO A 137 -5.27 12.90 -2.04
C PRO A 137 -6.48 12.14 -2.60
N GLY A 138 -7.61 12.25 -1.91
CA GLY A 138 -8.89 11.73 -2.36
C GLY A 138 -9.40 12.49 -3.60
N VAL A 139 -10.13 11.78 -4.45
CA VAL A 139 -10.84 12.34 -5.60
C VAL A 139 -12.27 12.67 -5.16
N ASP A 140 -12.66 13.94 -5.28
CA ASP A 140 -13.99 14.40 -4.91
C ASP A 140 -15.10 13.67 -5.69
N GLY A 141 -16.18 13.31 -5.00
CA GLY A 141 -17.34 12.65 -5.61
C GLY A 141 -17.10 11.19 -6.04
N SER A 142 -15.95 10.60 -5.71
CA SER A 142 -15.62 9.21 -6.08
C SER A 142 -16.23 8.13 -5.18
N ALA A 143 -16.88 8.55 -4.09
CA ALA A 143 -17.53 7.66 -3.14
C ALA A 143 -18.65 6.85 -3.78
N TYR A 144 -18.61 5.52 -3.63
CA TYR A 144 -19.67 4.62 -4.08
C TYR A 144 -19.87 3.49 -3.07
N VAL A 145 -21.13 3.20 -2.70
CA VAL A 145 -21.48 2.28 -1.61
C VAL A 145 -22.52 1.28 -2.10
N VAL A 146 -22.30 0.00 -1.82
CA VAL A 146 -23.24 -1.08 -2.16
C VAL A 146 -23.03 -2.25 -1.19
N GLY A 147 -24.13 -2.84 -0.71
CA GLY A 147 -24.11 -4.08 0.08
C GLY A 147 -23.33 -4.04 1.40
N GLY A 148 -23.07 -2.86 1.98
CA GLY A 148 -22.29 -2.73 3.22
C GLY A 148 -20.78 -2.61 3.00
N LEU A 149 -20.36 -2.54 1.74
CA LEU A 149 -19.04 -2.12 1.31
C LEU A 149 -19.09 -0.76 0.63
N GLY A 150 -17.95 -0.08 0.55
CA GLY A 150 -17.85 1.14 -0.22
C GLY A 150 -16.43 1.45 -0.63
N MET A 151 -16.33 2.11 -1.78
CA MET A 151 -15.09 2.51 -2.42
C MET A 151 -14.95 4.02 -2.46
N THR A 152 -13.70 4.46 -2.47
CA THR A 152 -13.26 5.82 -2.82
C THR A 152 -12.14 5.71 -3.85
N VAL A 153 -11.79 6.82 -4.51
CA VAL A 153 -10.64 6.88 -5.42
C VAL A 153 -9.64 7.90 -4.88
N MET A 154 -8.36 7.57 -4.95
CA MET A 154 -7.25 8.44 -4.57
C MET A 154 -6.15 8.35 -5.64
N LYS A 155 -5.39 9.43 -5.85
CA LYS A 155 -4.36 9.46 -6.92
C LYS A 155 -3.08 10.12 -6.45
N TYR A 156 -1.95 9.55 -6.85
CA TYR A 156 -0.62 10.13 -6.64
C TYR A 156 0.24 9.87 -7.87
N HIS A 157 0.70 10.93 -8.53
CA HIS A 157 1.28 10.84 -9.86
C HIS A 157 0.36 10.04 -10.81
N ASP A 158 0.87 8.98 -11.44
CA ASP A 158 0.13 8.13 -12.36
C ASP A 158 -0.61 6.99 -11.65
N VAL A 159 -0.32 6.76 -10.36
CA VAL A 159 -0.90 5.67 -9.58
C VAL A 159 -2.32 6.03 -9.16
N VAL A 160 -3.25 5.12 -9.46
CA VAL A 160 -4.63 5.19 -8.96
C VAL A 160 -4.79 4.14 -7.88
N LEU A 161 -5.35 4.56 -6.75
CA LEU A 161 -5.64 3.70 -5.61
C LEU A 161 -7.14 3.72 -5.37
N VAL A 162 -7.75 2.55 -5.26
CA VAL A 162 -9.19 2.39 -4.99
C VAL A 162 -9.37 1.59 -3.70
N PRO A 163 -9.42 2.24 -2.52
CA PRO A 163 -9.72 1.58 -1.27
C PRO A 163 -11.19 1.16 -1.20
N ILE A 164 -11.44 -0.12 -0.92
CA ILE A 164 -12.74 -0.74 -0.64
C ILE A 164 -12.78 -1.12 0.84
N ARG A 165 -13.76 -0.62 1.57
CA ARG A 165 -13.90 -0.80 3.03
C ARG A 165 -15.22 -1.45 3.41
N SER A 166 -15.22 -2.18 4.51
CA SER A 166 -16.42 -2.81 5.08
C SER A 166 -16.92 -2.11 6.35
N GLY A 167 -18.23 -2.26 6.62
CA GLY A 167 -18.82 -1.96 7.92
C GLY A 167 -18.75 -0.49 8.36
N VAL A 168 -18.38 -0.24 9.62
CA VAL A 168 -18.30 1.11 10.22
C VAL A 168 -17.27 2.02 9.51
N GLY A 169 -16.27 1.43 8.85
CA GLY A 169 -15.26 2.16 8.07
C GLY A 169 -15.82 2.92 6.87
N LEU A 170 -17.06 2.62 6.45
CA LEU A 170 -17.78 3.37 5.42
C LEU A 170 -18.01 4.84 5.79
N ARG A 171 -18.35 5.14 7.05
CA ARG A 171 -18.73 6.53 7.42
C ARG A 171 -17.52 7.44 7.60
N ALA A 172 -16.40 6.89 8.09
CA ALA A 172 -15.16 7.63 8.26
C ALA A 172 -14.30 7.64 6.99
N GLY A 173 -14.40 6.61 6.13
CA GLY A 173 -13.58 6.44 4.93
C GLY A 173 -13.97 7.31 3.73
N LEU A 174 -15.25 7.68 3.60
CA LEU A 174 -15.75 8.43 2.44
C LEU A 174 -15.38 9.93 2.46
N ASN A 175 -14.90 10.46 3.61
CA ASN A 175 -14.51 11.86 3.78
C ASN A 175 -12.99 12.03 4.01
N VAL A 176 -12.18 11.05 3.62
CA VAL A 176 -10.72 11.10 3.85
C VAL A 176 -10.06 11.99 2.80
N GLY A 177 -9.44 13.09 3.26
CA GLY A 177 -8.74 14.02 2.38
C GLY A 177 -7.50 13.41 1.71
N TYR A 178 -6.73 12.56 2.41
CA TYR A 178 -5.58 11.86 1.83
C TYR A 178 -5.16 10.62 2.63
N LEU A 179 -4.39 9.72 2.01
CA LEU A 179 -3.63 8.68 2.70
C LEU A 179 -2.14 8.81 2.39
N LYS A 180 -1.29 8.76 3.41
CA LYS A 180 0.16 8.69 3.29
C LYS A 180 0.59 7.23 3.43
N PHE A 181 1.29 6.70 2.43
CA PHE A 181 1.84 5.34 2.41
C PHE A 181 3.33 5.35 2.74
N THR A 182 3.75 4.45 3.62
CA THR A 182 5.13 4.32 4.10
C THR A 182 5.59 2.87 4.12
N GLN A 183 6.90 2.67 3.98
CA GLN A 183 7.53 1.34 4.09
C GLN A 183 7.61 0.85 5.54
N GLU A 184 7.76 1.78 6.49
CA GLU A 184 7.83 1.51 7.92
C GLU A 184 6.64 2.17 8.64
N PRO A 185 6.16 1.60 9.76
CA PRO A 185 5.09 2.19 10.53
C PRO A 185 5.54 3.55 11.10
N THR A 186 4.69 4.56 11.00
CA THR A 186 4.97 5.89 11.54
C THR A 186 3.73 6.52 12.16
N TRP A 187 3.95 7.28 13.22
CA TRP A 187 2.93 8.10 13.86
C TRP A 187 2.73 9.44 13.16
N ASN A 188 3.64 9.84 12.26
CA ASN A 188 3.53 11.13 11.58
C ASN A 188 2.72 10.99 10.27
N PRO A 189 1.49 11.54 10.20
CA PRO A 189 0.68 11.50 8.99
C PRO A 189 1.10 12.56 7.94
N PHE A 190 2.09 13.41 8.24
CA PHE A 190 2.61 14.50 7.39
C PHE A 190 4.08 14.30 6.99
#